data_AF-A0AAD1RNK3-F1
#
_entry.id   AF-A0AAD1RNK3-F1
#
_cell.length_a   1.000
_cell.length_b   1.000
_cell.length_c   1.000
_cell.angle_alpha   90.00
_cell.angle_beta   90.00
_cell.angle_gamma   90.00
#
_symmetry.space_group_name_H-M   'P 1'
#
loop_
_entity.id
_entity.type
_entity.pdbx_description
1 polymer ?
#
loop_
_entity_poly.entity_id
_entity_poly.type
_entity_poly.pdbx_seq_one_letter_code
_entity_poly.pdbx_strand_id
1 'polypeptide(L)'
;MLTELHDKLVLKGDFDGSEELIEKAVNDGLFSQYISQQEYKPQWNQIIPKCTKGDGEDSRPGMRGGHQMVIDVQSETVYLFGGWDGTQDLADFWAYSVRDNQWVCISRDTEKENGPSARSCHKMCIDTQRRQIYTLGRYLDSSVRNSKSLKSDFYRYDIDTNTWSLLSEDTAADGGPKLVFDHQMCMDSEKHMIYTFGGRILTCNGSVDDSRATEPQFSGLFAFDCQTRTWKLLREDSCNAGPEDIQSRIGHCMLFHSKNRCLYVFGGQRSKTYLNDFFSYEVDNDHVEIISDGTKKDSGMVPMTGFTQRATIDPELNEIHVLSGLSKDKEKREENVRNSFWIYDIVRNSWSCVYKNDQASKENPNKSLQEEEPCPRFAHQLVYDELHKVHYLFGGNPGKSCSPKMRLDDFWSLKLCRPSKEYLLRHCKYLIRKNRFEERALTEPLSALKYLQNDLFVTVDHSDPEETKEFQLLPSALFKSSKDLAPLGLSDVDHTYSQRTQLFDTLVNFFPDSMTPPKGNLVDLITL
;
A
#
# COMPACT_ATOMS: atom_id res chain seq x y z
N MET A 1 -32.79 14.09 -12.04
CA MET A 1 -32.81 13.06 -10.98
C MET A 1 -32.89 13.67 -9.58
N LEU A 2 -31.93 14.51 -9.13
CA LEU A 2 -32.04 15.12 -7.78
C LEU A 2 -33.31 15.95 -7.58
N THR A 3 -33.78 16.65 -8.61
CA THR A 3 -35.09 17.34 -8.59
C THR A 3 -36.26 16.39 -8.34
N GLU A 4 -36.20 15.19 -8.92
CA GLU A 4 -37.23 14.16 -8.74
C GLU A 4 -37.16 13.54 -7.35
N LEU A 5 -35.94 13.31 -6.83
CA LEU A 5 -35.73 12.88 -5.45
C LEU A 5 -36.27 13.91 -4.45
N HIS A 6 -36.04 15.21 -4.69
CA HIS A 6 -36.60 16.29 -3.86
C HIS A 6 -38.14 16.29 -3.89
N ASP A 7 -38.74 16.21 -5.08
CA ASP A 7 -40.20 16.15 -5.23
C ASP A 7 -40.82 14.95 -4.51
N LYS A 8 -40.25 13.75 -4.69
CA LYS A 8 -40.72 12.54 -4.02
C LYS A 8 -40.53 12.60 -2.51
N LEU A 9 -39.32 12.88 -2.05
CA LEU A 9 -38.97 12.80 -0.63
C LEU A 9 -39.55 13.98 0.15
N VAL A 10 -39.22 15.21 -0.26
CA VAL A 10 -39.52 16.42 0.51
C VAL A 10 -40.96 16.85 0.33
N LEU A 11 -41.43 16.99 -0.92
CA LEU A 11 -42.77 17.53 -1.20
C LEU A 11 -43.88 16.50 -1.00
N LYS A 12 -43.64 15.25 -1.40
CA LYS A 12 -44.68 14.19 -1.41
C LYS A 12 -44.59 13.20 -0.25
N GLY A 13 -43.44 13.05 0.39
CA GLY A 13 -43.21 11.99 1.39
C GLY A 13 -43.29 10.57 0.80
N ASP A 14 -42.99 10.42 -0.49
CA ASP A 14 -42.91 9.14 -1.19
C ASP A 14 -41.56 8.48 -0.89
N PHE A 15 -41.47 7.85 0.29
CA PHE A 15 -40.25 7.17 0.75
C PHE A 15 -39.90 5.96 -0.14
N ASP A 16 -40.90 5.18 -0.57
CA ASP A 16 -40.70 3.98 -1.39
C ASP A 16 -40.14 4.38 -2.77
N GLY A 17 -40.74 5.37 -3.43
CA GLY A 17 -40.22 5.91 -4.68
C GLY A 17 -38.88 6.64 -4.55
N SER A 18 -38.52 7.11 -3.36
CA SER A 18 -37.19 7.68 -3.07
C SER A 18 -36.12 6.59 -2.97
N GLU A 19 -36.42 5.46 -2.33
CA GLU A 19 -35.51 4.30 -2.30
C GLU A 19 -35.23 3.75 -3.70
N GLU A 20 -36.26 3.65 -4.55
CA GLU A 20 -36.11 3.21 -5.95
C GLU A 20 -35.17 4.14 -6.75
N LEU A 21 -35.29 5.46 -6.56
CA LEU A 21 -34.39 6.42 -7.21
C LEU A 21 -32.95 6.30 -6.73
N ILE A 22 -32.72 6.07 -5.43
CA ILE A 22 -31.37 5.84 -4.89
C ILE A 22 -30.78 4.53 -5.43
N GLU A 23 -31.58 3.47 -5.50
CA GLU A 23 -31.13 2.19 -6.06
C GLU A 23 -30.72 2.33 -7.53
N LYS A 24 -31.52 3.04 -8.32
CA LYS A 24 -31.16 3.41 -9.69
C LYS A 24 -29.87 4.22 -9.74
N ALA A 25 -29.71 5.21 -8.87
CA ALA A 25 -28.51 6.05 -8.80
C ALA A 25 -27.22 5.26 -8.57
N VAL A 26 -27.27 4.30 -7.65
CA VAL A 26 -26.13 3.44 -7.31
C VAL A 26 -25.79 2.52 -8.48
N ASN A 27 -26.80 1.94 -9.12
CA ASN A 27 -26.64 1.08 -10.31
C ASN A 27 -26.08 1.85 -11.51
N ASP A 28 -26.48 3.12 -11.69
CA ASP A 28 -25.97 4.02 -12.72
C ASP A 28 -24.56 4.56 -12.39
N GLY A 29 -23.99 4.20 -11.23
CA GLY A 29 -22.62 4.56 -10.84
C GLY A 29 -22.47 5.98 -10.30
N LEU A 30 -23.55 6.66 -9.94
CA LEU A 30 -23.51 8.05 -9.48
C LEU A 30 -22.78 8.22 -8.14
N PHE A 31 -22.60 7.16 -7.36
CA PHE A 31 -21.88 7.21 -6.08
C PHE A 31 -20.36 6.99 -6.23
N SER A 32 -19.88 6.67 -7.44
CA SER A 32 -18.46 6.32 -7.65
C SER A 32 -17.51 7.47 -7.30
N GLN A 33 -17.88 8.72 -7.59
CA GLN A 33 -17.06 9.88 -7.21
C GLN A 33 -16.93 9.98 -5.69
N TYR A 34 -18.05 9.91 -4.96
CA TYR A 34 -18.06 9.95 -3.50
C TYR A 34 -17.19 8.84 -2.90
N ILE A 35 -17.37 7.59 -3.37
CA ILE A 35 -16.58 6.43 -2.91
C ILE A 35 -15.09 6.68 -3.12
N SER A 36 -14.68 7.15 -4.29
CA SER A 36 -13.26 7.42 -4.61
C SER A 36 -12.60 8.49 -3.75
N GLN A 37 -13.40 9.37 -3.13
CA GLN A 37 -12.93 10.42 -2.25
C GLN A 37 -12.89 9.99 -0.78
N GLN A 38 -13.44 8.81 -0.44
CA GLN A 38 -13.40 8.31 0.93
C GLN A 38 -12.00 7.82 1.29
N GLU A 39 -11.69 7.98 2.58
CA GLU A 39 -10.49 7.41 3.18
C GLU A 39 -10.55 5.87 3.09
N TYR A 40 -9.39 5.27 2.79
CA TYR A 40 -9.25 3.83 2.87
C TYR A 40 -9.24 3.37 4.33
N LYS A 41 -9.88 2.24 4.58
CA LYS A 41 -9.74 1.47 5.83
C LYS A 41 -8.84 0.26 5.56
N PRO A 42 -7.78 0.05 6.35
CA PRO A 42 -6.92 -1.12 6.18
C PRO A 42 -7.61 -2.35 6.76
N GLN A 43 -7.59 -3.44 6.02
CA GLN A 43 -8.03 -4.76 6.48
C GLN A 43 -6.84 -5.72 6.41
N TRP A 44 -6.20 -5.93 7.56
CA TRP A 44 -5.12 -6.89 7.73
C TRP A 44 -5.68 -8.29 8.02
N ASN A 45 -5.08 -9.31 7.41
CA ASN A 45 -5.35 -10.69 7.76
C ASN A 45 -4.03 -11.46 7.79
N GLN A 46 -3.75 -12.13 8.91
CA GLN A 46 -2.64 -13.06 8.99
C GLN A 46 -2.96 -14.29 8.13
N ILE A 47 -2.05 -14.60 7.20
CA ILE A 47 -2.16 -15.78 6.36
C ILE A 47 -1.53 -16.94 7.11
N ILE A 48 -2.32 -17.98 7.33
CA ILE A 48 -1.84 -19.27 7.85
C ILE A 48 -1.87 -20.28 6.69
N PRO A 49 -0.72 -20.56 6.06
CA PRO A 49 -0.66 -21.51 4.94
C PRO A 49 -1.04 -22.92 5.38
N LYS A 50 -1.66 -23.67 4.47
CA LYS A 50 -1.93 -25.09 4.68
C LYS A 50 -0.61 -25.87 4.67
N CYS A 51 -0.43 -26.75 5.64
CA CYS A 51 0.67 -27.72 5.65
C CYS A 51 0.23 -29.03 4.98
N THR A 52 1.09 -29.58 4.11
CA THR A 52 0.98 -30.97 3.66
C THR A 52 1.37 -31.92 4.80
N LYS A 53 0.58 -32.98 5.02
CA LYS A 53 0.87 -34.00 6.03
C LYS A 53 2.17 -34.72 5.67
N GLY A 54 3.25 -34.46 6.40
CA GLY A 54 4.55 -35.12 6.23
C GLY A 54 5.77 -34.22 6.43
N ASP A 55 5.60 -32.89 6.31
CA ASP A 55 6.74 -31.98 6.11
C ASP A 55 7.04 -30.99 7.25
N GLY A 56 6.62 -31.28 8.50
CA GLY A 56 7.07 -30.54 9.72
C GLY A 56 7.16 -29.00 9.59
N GLU A 57 8.17 -28.39 10.25
CA GLU A 57 8.57 -26.98 10.08
C GLU A 57 9.10 -26.66 8.66
N ASP A 58 9.20 -27.65 7.79
CA ASP A 58 9.88 -27.59 6.50
C ASP A 58 8.94 -27.29 5.33
N SER A 59 7.65 -27.05 5.60
CA SER A 59 6.61 -26.79 4.59
C SER A 59 6.44 -25.30 4.23
N ARG A 60 7.22 -24.38 4.84
CA ARG A 60 7.13 -22.93 4.59
C ARG A 60 8.51 -22.27 4.76
N PRO A 61 8.74 -21.08 4.16
CA PRO A 61 9.97 -20.35 4.37
C PRO A 61 10.16 -20.00 5.85
N GLY A 62 11.36 -20.25 6.38
CA GLY A 62 11.73 -19.84 7.73
C GLY A 62 11.97 -18.33 7.89
N MET A 63 12.34 -17.93 9.11
CA MET A 63 12.57 -16.53 9.47
C MET A 63 13.67 -15.87 8.64
N ARG A 64 13.42 -14.64 8.17
CA ARG A 64 14.38 -13.93 7.31
C ARG A 64 14.11 -12.43 7.20
N GLY A 65 15.17 -11.68 6.89
CA GLY A 65 15.10 -10.26 6.50
C GLY A 65 16.04 -9.98 5.33
N GLY A 66 15.78 -8.93 4.55
CA GLY A 66 16.57 -8.61 3.35
C GLY A 66 16.39 -9.61 2.20
N HIS A 67 15.41 -10.50 2.32
CA HIS A 67 14.91 -11.36 1.24
C HIS A 67 14.12 -10.53 0.23
N GLN A 68 13.90 -11.08 -0.96
CA GLN A 68 13.08 -10.43 -1.98
C GLN A 68 11.86 -11.28 -2.31
N MET A 69 10.80 -10.60 -2.76
CA MET A 69 9.56 -11.20 -3.22
C MET A 69 9.09 -10.47 -4.46
N VAL A 70 8.49 -11.23 -5.36
CA VAL A 70 7.77 -10.75 -6.53
C VAL A 70 6.46 -11.53 -6.64
N ILE A 71 5.46 -10.98 -7.33
CA ILE A 71 4.18 -11.65 -7.53
C ILE A 71 3.88 -11.73 -9.03
N ASP A 72 3.52 -12.93 -9.46
CA ASP A 72 2.87 -13.14 -10.74
C ASP A 72 1.36 -13.02 -10.52
N VAL A 73 0.82 -11.85 -10.84
CA VAL A 73 -0.59 -11.49 -10.58
C VAL A 73 -1.57 -12.34 -11.39
N GLN A 74 -1.15 -12.90 -12.54
CA GLN A 74 -2.04 -13.72 -13.37
C GLN A 74 -2.28 -15.10 -12.76
N SER A 75 -1.23 -15.71 -12.19
CA SER A 75 -1.34 -17.00 -11.51
C SER A 75 -1.59 -16.85 -10.00
N GLU A 76 -1.62 -15.62 -9.48
CA GLU A 76 -1.69 -15.30 -8.05
C GLU A 76 -0.63 -16.06 -7.24
N THR A 77 0.61 -16.07 -7.77
CA THR A 77 1.73 -16.76 -7.14
C THR A 77 2.79 -15.77 -6.67
N VAL A 78 3.10 -15.82 -5.38
CA VAL A 78 4.15 -15.02 -4.77
C VAL A 78 5.44 -15.83 -4.72
N TYR A 79 6.51 -15.33 -5.31
CA TYR A 79 7.84 -15.94 -5.24
C TYR A 79 8.67 -15.25 -4.17
N LEU A 80 9.48 -16.03 -3.44
CA LEU A 80 10.36 -15.54 -2.38
C LEU A 80 11.75 -16.16 -2.54
N PHE A 81 12.80 -15.33 -2.47
CA PHE A 81 14.18 -15.80 -2.56
C PHE A 81 15.08 -15.20 -1.47
N GLY A 82 15.92 -16.08 -0.90
CA GLY A 82 17.06 -15.73 -0.07
C GLY A 82 16.71 -14.94 1.19
N GLY A 83 17.58 -14.00 1.53
CA GLY A 83 17.54 -13.23 2.78
C GLY A 83 18.51 -13.77 3.83
N TRP A 84 18.45 -13.19 5.03
CA TRP A 84 19.30 -13.53 6.17
C TRP A 84 18.44 -13.89 7.39
N ASP A 85 18.71 -15.04 8.00
CA ASP A 85 17.88 -15.64 9.06
C ASP A 85 18.21 -15.19 10.49
N GLY A 86 19.26 -14.40 10.68
CA GLY A 86 19.84 -14.13 12.02
C GLY A 86 21.29 -14.58 12.14
N THR A 87 21.70 -15.50 11.27
CA THR A 87 22.98 -16.20 11.33
C THR A 87 23.66 -16.25 9.98
N GLN A 88 22.92 -16.63 8.92
CA GLN A 88 23.47 -16.86 7.58
C GLN A 88 22.55 -16.35 6.48
N ASP A 89 23.14 -16.14 5.30
CA ASP A 89 22.37 -15.91 4.08
C ASP A 89 21.73 -17.22 3.59
N LEU A 90 20.56 -17.11 2.98
CA LEU A 90 19.75 -18.23 2.51
C LEU A 90 19.79 -18.33 0.97
N ALA A 91 19.78 -19.56 0.45
CA ALA A 91 19.75 -19.89 -0.98
C ALA A 91 18.45 -20.56 -1.44
N ASP A 92 17.47 -20.66 -0.53
CA ASP A 92 16.20 -21.31 -0.78
C ASP A 92 15.25 -20.41 -1.58
N PHE A 93 14.45 -21.04 -2.44
CA PHE A 93 13.51 -20.39 -3.33
C PHE A 93 12.13 -21.04 -3.20
N TRP A 94 11.13 -20.19 -3.03
CA TRP A 94 9.78 -20.61 -2.64
C TRP A 94 8.73 -19.94 -3.53
N ALA A 95 7.62 -20.64 -3.74
CA ALA A 95 6.40 -20.10 -4.32
C ALA A 95 5.23 -20.30 -3.37
N TYR A 96 4.38 -19.29 -3.22
CA TYR A 96 3.11 -19.36 -2.51
C TYR A 96 1.97 -19.18 -3.49
N SER A 97 1.10 -20.19 -3.58
CA SER A 97 -0.16 -20.11 -4.31
C SER A 97 -1.21 -19.46 -3.41
N VAL A 98 -1.72 -18.28 -3.79
CA VAL A 98 -2.82 -17.61 -3.10
C VAL A 98 -4.09 -18.45 -3.17
N ARG A 99 -4.37 -19.06 -4.33
CA ARG A 99 -5.56 -19.89 -4.56
C ARG A 99 -5.59 -21.12 -3.66
N ASP A 100 -4.46 -21.80 -3.53
CA ASP A 100 -4.38 -23.02 -2.72
C ASP A 100 -4.11 -22.74 -1.24
N ASN A 101 -3.67 -21.52 -0.94
CA ASN A 101 -3.14 -21.09 0.36
C ASN A 101 -2.00 -22.02 0.82
N GLN A 102 -0.98 -22.18 -0.02
CA GLN A 102 0.09 -23.14 0.23
C GLN A 102 1.44 -22.66 -0.30
N TRP A 103 2.49 -22.89 0.49
CA TRP A 103 3.88 -22.76 0.05
C TRP A 103 4.39 -24.04 -0.60
N VAL A 104 5.20 -23.88 -1.62
CA VAL A 104 5.98 -24.92 -2.29
C VAL A 104 7.45 -24.48 -2.25
N CYS A 105 8.31 -25.35 -1.73
CA CYS A 105 9.76 -25.17 -1.87
C CYS A 105 10.13 -25.56 -3.30
N ILE A 106 10.49 -24.58 -4.12
CA ILE A 106 10.96 -24.83 -5.49
C ILE A 106 12.38 -25.38 -5.43
N SER A 107 13.22 -24.79 -4.58
CA SER A 107 14.61 -25.18 -4.41
C SER A 107 15.08 -24.92 -2.99
N ARG A 108 15.77 -25.88 -2.39
CA ARG A 108 16.43 -25.71 -1.08
C ARG A 108 17.76 -24.96 -1.20
N ASP A 109 18.37 -25.01 -2.37
CA ASP A 109 19.68 -24.46 -2.64
C ASP A 109 19.81 -24.22 -4.15
N THR A 110 19.43 -23.01 -4.56
CA THR A 110 19.42 -22.63 -5.98
C THR A 110 20.82 -22.70 -6.62
N GLU A 111 21.91 -22.56 -5.87
CA GLU A 111 23.28 -22.65 -6.40
C GLU A 111 23.57 -24.04 -6.96
N LYS A 112 23.02 -25.09 -6.36
CA LYS A 112 23.12 -26.48 -6.86
C LYS A 112 22.34 -26.71 -8.16
N GLU A 113 21.47 -25.77 -8.51
CA GLU A 113 20.57 -25.83 -9.67
C GLU A 113 20.90 -24.74 -10.70
N ASN A 114 22.17 -24.28 -10.73
CA ASN A 114 22.67 -23.21 -11.60
C ASN A 114 22.01 -21.83 -11.37
N GLY A 115 21.38 -21.66 -10.21
CA GLY A 115 20.83 -20.41 -9.73
C GLY A 115 21.80 -19.61 -8.88
N PRO A 116 21.33 -18.49 -8.32
CA PRO A 116 22.16 -17.60 -7.53
C PRO A 116 22.60 -18.23 -6.20
N SER A 117 23.83 -17.97 -5.76
CA SER A 117 24.27 -18.33 -4.40
C SER A 117 23.37 -17.72 -3.31
N ALA A 118 23.48 -18.24 -2.08
CA ALA A 118 22.91 -17.63 -0.88
C ALA A 118 23.18 -16.12 -0.83
N ARG A 119 22.15 -15.31 -0.56
CA ARG A 119 22.28 -13.85 -0.57
C ARG A 119 21.17 -13.10 0.16
N SER A 120 21.51 -11.92 0.66
CA SER A 120 20.59 -10.90 1.19
C SER A 120 20.89 -9.51 0.61
N CYS A 121 19.97 -8.56 0.80
CA CYS A 121 20.05 -7.18 0.28
C CYS A 121 20.24 -7.07 -1.25
N HIS A 122 19.85 -8.14 -1.95
CA HIS A 122 19.72 -8.21 -3.40
C HIS A 122 18.35 -7.64 -3.84
N LYS A 123 18.10 -7.60 -5.15
CA LYS A 123 16.78 -7.23 -5.70
C LYS A 123 16.27 -8.26 -6.69
N MET A 124 14.95 -8.37 -6.74
CA MET A 124 14.21 -9.13 -7.74
C MET A 124 13.17 -8.26 -8.44
N CYS A 125 12.97 -8.50 -9.73
CA CYS A 125 11.82 -7.99 -10.47
C CYS A 125 11.27 -9.10 -11.39
N ILE A 126 10.00 -8.98 -11.78
CA ILE A 126 9.33 -9.99 -12.61
C ILE A 126 8.81 -9.34 -13.90
N ASP A 127 9.14 -9.97 -15.02
CA ASP A 127 8.47 -9.77 -16.30
C ASP A 127 7.21 -10.62 -16.31
N THR A 128 6.07 -9.99 -16.08
CA THR A 128 4.76 -10.66 -16.00
C THR A 128 4.26 -11.17 -17.36
N GLN A 129 4.73 -10.60 -18.47
CA GLN A 129 4.36 -11.05 -19.82
C GLN A 129 5.15 -12.30 -20.23
N ARG A 130 6.44 -12.35 -19.87
CA ARG A 130 7.32 -13.50 -20.17
C ARG A 130 7.44 -14.50 -19.03
N ARG A 131 6.82 -14.23 -17.88
CA ARG A 131 6.86 -15.06 -16.67
C ARG A 131 8.32 -15.37 -16.26
N GLN A 132 9.14 -14.33 -16.22
CA GLN A 132 10.57 -14.43 -15.92
C GLN A 132 10.94 -13.53 -14.75
N ILE A 133 11.72 -14.07 -13.81
CA ILE A 133 12.17 -13.36 -12.62
C ILE A 133 13.66 -13.08 -12.75
N TYR A 134 14.07 -11.85 -12.49
CA TYR A 134 15.47 -11.42 -12.59
C TYR A 134 16.02 -11.06 -11.22
N THR A 135 17.24 -11.50 -10.93
CA THR A 135 17.88 -11.34 -9.61
C THR A 135 19.26 -10.72 -9.76
N LEU A 136 19.53 -9.62 -9.05
CA LEU A 136 20.79 -8.89 -9.10
C LEU A 136 21.27 -8.47 -7.70
N GLY A 137 22.60 -8.43 -7.55
CA GLY A 137 23.28 -7.88 -6.40
C GLY A 137 23.23 -8.78 -5.16
N ARG A 138 23.92 -8.32 -4.11
CA ARG A 138 23.97 -8.93 -2.77
C ARG A 138 24.85 -8.09 -1.85
N TYR A 139 24.60 -8.19 -0.55
CA TYR A 139 25.57 -7.74 0.45
C TYR A 139 26.66 -8.80 0.69
N LEU A 140 27.87 -8.37 1.01
CA LEU A 140 28.96 -9.22 1.48
C LEU A 140 29.69 -8.54 2.64
N ASP A 141 29.97 -9.28 3.70
CA ASP A 141 30.80 -8.82 4.81
C ASP A 141 32.23 -8.50 4.34
N SER A 142 32.88 -7.48 4.93
CA SER A 142 34.22 -7.06 4.51
C SER A 142 35.27 -8.16 4.65
N SER A 143 35.11 -9.09 5.59
CA SER A 143 36.02 -10.21 5.83
C SER A 143 36.08 -11.22 4.68
N VAL A 144 35.03 -11.31 3.85
CA VAL A 144 34.94 -12.28 2.75
C VAL A 144 35.16 -11.65 1.37
N ARG A 145 35.40 -10.34 1.29
CA ARG A 145 35.55 -9.63 0.01
C ARG A 145 36.92 -9.88 -0.63
N ASN A 146 36.89 -10.34 -1.86
CA ASN A 146 38.03 -10.47 -2.75
C ASN A 146 37.60 -10.21 -4.21
N SER A 147 38.56 -10.14 -5.14
CA SER A 147 38.27 -9.82 -6.54
C SER A 147 37.30 -10.78 -7.21
N LYS A 148 37.27 -12.06 -6.82
CA LYS A 148 36.32 -13.04 -7.36
C LYS A 148 34.94 -12.88 -6.75
N SER A 149 34.84 -12.66 -5.44
CA SER A 149 33.56 -12.53 -4.74
C SER A 149 32.80 -11.25 -5.10
N LEU A 150 33.51 -10.22 -5.58
CA LEU A 150 32.95 -8.93 -5.97
C LEU A 150 32.41 -8.87 -7.41
N LYS A 151 32.48 -9.97 -8.16
CA LYS A 151 31.77 -10.07 -9.44
C LYS A 151 30.27 -9.85 -9.23
N SER A 152 29.67 -9.05 -10.10
CA SER A 152 28.24 -8.76 -10.06
C SER A 152 27.49 -9.75 -10.93
N ASP A 153 27.12 -10.89 -10.36
CA ASP A 153 26.37 -11.92 -11.07
C ASP A 153 24.91 -11.51 -11.32
N PHE A 154 24.36 -11.91 -12.45
CA PHE A 154 22.98 -11.60 -12.84
C PHE A 154 22.28 -12.83 -13.37
N TYR A 155 21.13 -13.16 -12.77
CA TYR A 155 20.39 -14.38 -13.07
C TYR A 155 18.97 -14.09 -13.52
N ARG A 156 18.44 -15.04 -14.27
CA ARG A 156 17.03 -15.13 -14.62
C ARG A 156 16.48 -16.51 -14.25
N TYR A 157 15.33 -16.53 -13.62
CA TYR A 157 14.52 -17.71 -13.44
C TYR A 157 13.36 -17.69 -14.42
N ASP A 158 13.18 -18.78 -15.16
CA ASP A 158 12.03 -18.98 -16.04
C ASP A 158 10.97 -19.78 -15.29
N ILE A 159 9.80 -19.18 -15.07
CA ILE A 159 8.72 -19.79 -14.27
C ILE A 159 8.13 -21.00 -15.00
N ASP A 160 8.02 -20.94 -16.32
CA ASP A 160 7.32 -21.97 -17.09
C ASP A 160 8.17 -23.24 -17.21
N THR A 161 9.49 -23.10 -17.32
CA THR A 161 10.41 -24.25 -17.36
C THR A 161 10.97 -24.62 -15.99
N ASN A 162 10.73 -23.80 -14.95
CA ASN A 162 11.22 -24.01 -13.58
C ASN A 162 12.76 -24.13 -13.52
N THR A 163 13.46 -23.25 -14.23
CA THR A 163 14.94 -23.29 -14.36
C THR A 163 15.60 -21.93 -14.20
N TRP A 164 16.75 -21.93 -13.54
CA TRP A 164 17.65 -20.78 -13.50
C TRP A 164 18.56 -20.71 -14.74
N SER A 165 18.97 -19.50 -15.09
CA SER A 165 19.96 -19.21 -16.12
C SER A 165 20.84 -18.05 -15.66
N LEU A 166 22.16 -18.25 -15.71
CA LEU A 166 23.12 -17.17 -15.55
C LEU A 166 23.12 -16.30 -16.82
N LEU A 167 22.82 -15.02 -16.68
CA LEU A 167 22.84 -14.05 -17.78
C LEU A 167 24.19 -13.36 -17.91
N SER A 168 24.86 -13.09 -16.79
CA SER A 168 26.16 -12.42 -16.75
C SER A 168 26.93 -12.88 -15.51
N GLU A 169 28.20 -13.27 -15.70
CA GLU A 169 29.11 -13.54 -14.58
C GLU A 169 29.52 -12.27 -13.82
N ASP A 170 29.61 -11.14 -14.53
CA ASP A 170 30.00 -9.85 -13.95
C ASP A 170 29.41 -8.70 -14.78
N THR A 171 28.29 -8.13 -14.31
CA THR A 171 27.59 -7.08 -15.04
C THR A 171 28.46 -5.85 -15.26
N ALA A 172 29.47 -5.60 -14.41
CA ALA A 172 30.41 -4.51 -14.61
C ALA A 172 31.26 -4.67 -15.87
N ALA A 173 31.64 -5.91 -16.21
CA ALA A 173 32.38 -6.22 -17.43
C ALA A 173 31.50 -6.08 -18.68
N ASP A 174 30.19 -6.29 -18.53
CA ASP A 174 29.19 -6.22 -19.59
C ASP A 174 28.57 -4.81 -19.76
N GLY A 175 29.19 -3.78 -19.17
CA GLY A 175 28.73 -2.39 -19.26
C GLY A 175 27.57 -2.01 -18.32
N GLY A 176 27.19 -2.92 -17.42
CA GLY A 176 26.18 -2.75 -16.39
C GLY A 176 26.75 -2.30 -15.03
N PRO A 177 25.93 -2.39 -13.96
CA PRO A 177 26.32 -1.96 -12.63
C PRO A 177 27.41 -2.88 -12.03
N LYS A 178 28.22 -2.32 -11.12
CA LYS A 178 29.10 -3.10 -10.24
C LYS A 178 28.29 -3.83 -9.17
N LEU A 179 28.94 -4.70 -8.39
CA LEU A 179 28.25 -5.41 -7.32
C LEU A 179 27.72 -4.43 -6.27
N VAL A 180 26.40 -4.36 -6.17
CA VAL A 180 25.65 -3.44 -5.31
C VAL A 180 24.72 -4.19 -4.36
N PHE A 181 24.39 -3.52 -3.26
CA PHE A 181 23.34 -3.93 -2.32
C PHE A 181 22.45 -2.74 -1.94
N ASP A 182 21.24 -3.04 -1.47
CA ASP A 182 20.20 -2.04 -1.14
C ASP A 182 19.89 -1.05 -2.29
N HIS A 183 20.14 -1.48 -3.53
CA HIS A 183 19.68 -0.84 -4.75
C HIS A 183 18.19 -1.15 -4.97
N GLN A 184 17.59 -0.57 -6.02
CA GLN A 184 16.25 -0.96 -6.48
C GLN A 184 16.27 -1.41 -7.92
N MET A 185 15.31 -2.28 -8.27
CA MET A 185 15.07 -2.75 -9.63
C MET A 185 13.58 -2.70 -9.95
N CYS A 186 13.24 -2.27 -11.16
CA CYS A 186 11.87 -2.27 -11.67
C CYS A 186 11.83 -2.85 -13.09
N MET A 187 10.72 -3.50 -13.43
CA MET A 187 10.48 -4.11 -14.73
C MET A 187 9.44 -3.30 -15.52
N ASP A 188 9.76 -2.97 -16.75
CA ASP A 188 8.80 -2.58 -17.79
C ASP A 188 8.50 -3.82 -18.63
N SER A 189 7.46 -4.57 -18.24
CA SER A 189 7.07 -5.81 -18.92
C SER A 189 6.62 -5.59 -20.36
N GLU A 190 6.19 -4.37 -20.74
CA GLU A 190 5.75 -4.07 -22.11
C GLU A 190 6.95 -3.95 -23.06
N LYS A 191 8.01 -3.26 -22.63
CA LYS A 191 9.25 -3.15 -23.44
C LYS A 191 10.29 -4.22 -23.14
N HIS A 192 10.05 -5.05 -22.13
CA HIS A 192 11.01 -6.02 -21.60
C HIS A 192 12.32 -5.37 -21.14
N MET A 193 12.20 -4.23 -20.44
CA MET A 193 13.32 -3.44 -19.93
C MET A 193 13.39 -3.51 -18.40
N ILE A 194 14.59 -3.66 -17.85
CA ILE A 194 14.84 -3.58 -16.41
C ILE A 194 15.56 -2.28 -16.10
N TYR A 195 15.08 -1.54 -15.12
CA TYR A 195 15.74 -0.34 -14.61
C TYR A 195 16.32 -0.61 -13.23
N THR A 196 17.60 -0.28 -13.04
CA THR A 196 18.34 -0.50 -11.80
C THR A 196 18.92 0.83 -11.32
N PHE A 197 18.65 1.22 -10.06
CA PHE A 197 19.12 2.49 -9.52
C PHE A 197 19.67 2.39 -8.10
N GLY A 198 20.71 3.18 -7.84
CA GLY A 198 21.26 3.40 -6.51
C GLY A 198 21.97 2.17 -5.95
N GLY A 199 21.93 2.05 -4.63
CA GLY A 199 22.70 1.03 -3.91
C GLY A 199 24.17 1.40 -3.74
N ARG A 200 24.80 0.78 -2.75
CA ARG A 200 26.21 0.99 -2.44
C ARG A 200 27.07 -0.05 -3.17
N ILE A 201 28.12 0.41 -3.84
CA ILE A 201 29.09 -0.44 -4.52
C ILE A 201 30.01 -1.09 -3.49
N LEU A 202 30.20 -2.40 -3.58
CA LEU A 202 31.15 -3.13 -2.76
C LEU A 202 32.56 -3.05 -3.34
N THR A 203 33.55 -2.77 -2.49
CA THR A 203 34.97 -2.67 -2.85
C THR A 203 35.82 -3.68 -2.07
N CYS A 204 36.98 -4.06 -2.64
CA CYS A 204 37.98 -4.89 -1.97
C CYS A 204 38.73 -4.09 -0.92
N ASN A 205 39.11 -4.72 0.19
CA ASN A 205 40.11 -4.15 1.10
C ASN A 205 41.50 -4.31 0.46
N GLY A 206 42.26 -3.22 0.30
CA GLY A 206 43.66 -3.26 -0.15
C GLY A 206 43.98 -2.78 -1.57
N SER A 207 43.10 -2.03 -2.25
CA SER A 207 43.56 -1.22 -3.37
C SER A 207 44.55 -0.18 -2.85
N VAL A 208 45.73 -0.07 -3.46
CA VAL A 208 46.93 0.68 -3.00
C VAL A 208 46.72 2.21 -2.84
N ASP A 209 45.49 2.69 -2.99
CA ASP A 209 45.06 4.09 -2.78
C ASP A 209 44.49 4.36 -1.38
N ASP A 210 44.54 3.37 -0.47
CA ASP A 210 43.84 3.36 0.83
C ASP A 210 44.49 4.22 1.94
N SER A 211 44.94 5.44 1.60
CA SER A 211 45.53 6.39 2.56
C SER A 211 44.71 7.65 2.83
N ARG A 212 43.45 7.69 2.38
CA ARG A 212 42.39 8.58 2.92
C ARG A 212 41.06 7.83 2.86
N ALA A 213 40.26 7.93 3.93
CA ALA A 213 38.94 7.28 4.01
C ALA A 213 38.07 7.67 2.80
N THR A 214 38.04 6.80 1.79
CA THR A 214 37.30 7.06 0.55
C THR A 214 35.81 6.99 0.89
N GLU A 215 35.07 8.06 0.59
CA GLU A 215 33.61 8.10 0.74
C GLU A 215 32.98 6.87 0.06
N PRO A 216 31.87 6.33 0.61
CA PRO A 216 31.13 5.23 -0.02
C PRO A 216 30.79 5.55 -1.48
N GLN A 217 31.11 4.63 -2.40
CA GLN A 217 30.70 4.72 -3.81
C GLN A 217 29.28 4.17 -3.99
N PHE A 218 28.50 4.81 -4.85
CA PHE A 218 27.14 4.41 -5.20
C PHE A 218 27.00 4.17 -6.69
N SER A 219 26.05 3.32 -7.08
CA SER A 219 25.77 3.04 -8.49
C SER A 219 24.72 4.00 -9.04
N GLY A 220 24.87 4.37 -10.32
CA GLY A 220 23.93 5.19 -11.06
C GLY A 220 22.66 4.44 -11.52
N LEU A 221 21.94 5.04 -12.46
CA LEU A 221 20.76 4.48 -13.12
C LEU A 221 21.17 3.75 -14.40
N PHE A 222 20.85 2.46 -14.45
CA PHE A 222 21.09 1.59 -15.60
C PHE A 222 19.78 1.05 -16.14
N ALA A 223 19.74 0.79 -17.45
CA ALA A 223 18.70 0.03 -18.11
C ALA A 223 19.31 -1.25 -18.71
N PHE A 224 18.60 -2.38 -18.59
CA PHE A 224 18.94 -3.63 -19.25
C PHE A 224 17.81 -4.03 -20.20
N ASP A 225 18.17 -4.24 -21.46
CA ASP A 225 17.26 -4.75 -22.48
C ASP A 225 17.30 -6.28 -22.46
N CYS A 226 16.18 -6.90 -22.07
CA CYS A 226 16.09 -8.36 -21.94
C CYS A 226 16.14 -9.09 -23.30
N GLN A 227 15.83 -8.40 -24.40
CA GLN A 227 15.83 -8.98 -25.74
C GLN A 227 17.26 -9.02 -26.30
N THR A 228 17.95 -7.88 -26.25
CA THR A 228 19.32 -7.77 -26.76
C THR A 228 20.37 -8.23 -25.74
N ARG A 229 19.98 -8.36 -24.47
CA ARG A 229 20.84 -8.69 -23.32
C ARG A 229 21.97 -7.69 -23.13
N THR A 230 21.66 -6.40 -23.28
CA THR A 230 22.65 -5.33 -23.18
C THR A 230 22.29 -4.36 -22.06
N TRP A 231 23.33 -3.88 -21.38
CA TRP A 231 23.22 -2.80 -20.40
C TRP A 231 23.46 -1.44 -21.05
N LYS A 232 22.73 -0.44 -20.58
CA LYS A 232 22.93 0.97 -20.91
C LYS A 232 22.95 1.77 -19.62
N LEU A 233 24.03 2.52 -19.40
CA LEU A 233 24.07 3.56 -18.36
C LEU A 233 23.19 4.73 -18.83
N LEU A 234 22.18 5.07 -18.03
CA LEU A 234 21.31 6.22 -18.28
C LEU A 234 21.84 7.47 -17.57
N ARG A 235 22.15 7.36 -16.27
CA ARG A 235 22.65 8.47 -15.46
C ARG A 235 23.69 8.00 -14.44
N GLU A 236 24.77 8.75 -14.31
CA GLU A 236 25.81 8.51 -13.30
C GLU A 236 25.36 9.00 -11.91
N ASP A 237 26.12 8.64 -10.87
CA ASP A 237 25.93 9.22 -9.53
C ASP A 237 26.48 10.65 -9.48
N SER A 238 25.64 11.63 -9.80
CA SER A 238 26.06 13.03 -9.96
C SER A 238 26.20 13.82 -8.67
N CYS A 239 26.02 13.21 -7.50
CA CYS A 239 26.23 13.84 -6.19
C CYS A 239 25.48 15.19 -6.00
N ASN A 240 24.35 15.42 -6.70
CA ASN A 240 23.61 16.69 -6.79
C ASN A 240 24.35 17.83 -7.53
N ALA A 241 25.00 17.56 -8.66
CA ALA A 241 25.73 18.57 -9.44
C ALA A 241 24.83 19.54 -10.24
N GLY A 242 23.50 19.35 -10.25
CA GLY A 242 22.57 20.13 -11.07
C GLY A 242 21.09 19.91 -10.72
N PRO A 243 20.17 20.70 -11.31
CA PRO A 243 18.73 20.65 -11.01
C PRO A 243 18.02 19.40 -11.55
N GLU A 244 18.57 18.77 -12.59
CA GLU A 244 18.07 17.50 -13.16
C GLU A 244 18.87 16.29 -12.68
N ASP A 245 19.81 16.47 -11.75
CA ASP A 245 20.67 15.41 -11.29
C ASP A 245 20.00 14.51 -10.25
N ILE A 246 20.20 13.20 -10.40
CA ILE A 246 19.66 12.21 -9.46
C ILE A 246 20.77 11.70 -8.54
N GLN A 247 20.56 11.86 -7.24
CA GLN A 247 21.53 11.38 -6.25
C GLN A 247 21.29 9.91 -5.92
N SER A 248 22.35 9.11 -6.05
CA SER A 248 22.29 7.68 -5.70
C SER A 248 22.24 7.48 -4.19
N ARG A 249 21.56 6.42 -3.76
CA ARG A 249 21.18 6.21 -2.35
C ARG A 249 20.85 4.74 -2.07
N ILE A 250 20.87 4.33 -0.80
CA ILE A 250 20.49 2.99 -0.36
C ILE A 250 19.12 2.99 0.32
N GLY A 251 18.40 1.88 0.21
CA GLY A 251 17.15 1.66 0.96
C GLY A 251 16.00 2.61 0.60
N HIS A 252 16.10 3.29 -0.54
CA HIS A 252 15.05 4.12 -1.14
C HIS A 252 13.96 3.24 -1.76
N CYS A 253 12.82 3.84 -2.10
CA CYS A 253 11.82 3.21 -2.95
C CYS A 253 12.03 3.65 -4.40
N MET A 254 11.85 2.72 -5.33
CA MET A 254 11.76 2.99 -6.76
C MET A 254 10.60 2.15 -7.32
N LEU A 255 9.73 2.78 -8.09
CA LEU A 255 8.52 2.15 -8.66
C LEU A 255 8.36 2.57 -10.12
N PHE A 256 8.01 1.64 -11.00
CA PHE A 256 7.73 1.96 -12.40
C PHE A 256 6.22 2.08 -12.63
N HIS A 257 5.79 3.21 -13.17
CA HIS A 257 4.42 3.42 -13.59
C HIS A 257 4.27 3.08 -15.07
N SER A 258 3.63 1.95 -15.38
CA SER A 258 3.53 1.42 -16.76
C SER A 258 2.89 2.40 -17.74
N LYS A 259 1.79 3.07 -17.36
CA LYS A 259 1.10 4.02 -18.25
C LYS A 259 1.86 5.32 -18.52
N ASN A 260 2.42 5.93 -17.48
CA ASN A 260 3.16 7.19 -17.59
C ASN A 260 4.61 6.96 -18.03
N ARG A 261 5.09 5.70 -17.97
CA ARG A 261 6.47 5.30 -18.28
C ARG A 261 7.50 6.06 -17.46
N CYS A 262 7.19 6.29 -16.19
CA CYS A 262 8.04 7.00 -15.25
C CYS A 262 8.49 6.10 -14.10
N LEU A 263 9.75 6.26 -13.66
CA LEU A 263 10.22 5.77 -12.38
C LEU A 263 9.94 6.83 -11.30
N TYR A 264 9.26 6.44 -10.23
CA TYR A 264 9.07 7.28 -9.04
C TYR A 264 10.09 6.88 -7.97
N VAL A 265 10.89 7.82 -7.50
CA VAL A 265 11.97 7.57 -6.54
C VAL A 265 11.86 8.51 -5.35
N PHE A 266 11.86 7.95 -4.15
CA PHE A 266 11.81 8.73 -2.91
C PHE A 266 12.44 8.01 -1.73
N GLY A 267 12.79 8.80 -0.72
CA GLY A 267 13.32 8.29 0.54
C GLY A 267 14.75 7.75 0.41
N GLY A 268 15.12 6.91 1.37
CA GLY A 268 16.43 6.28 1.44
C GLY A 268 17.46 7.10 2.17
N GLN A 269 18.71 6.65 2.07
CA GLN A 269 19.82 7.20 2.83
C GLN A 269 21.07 7.30 1.96
N ARG A 270 21.83 8.37 2.17
CA ARG A 270 23.19 8.52 1.65
C ARG A 270 24.12 8.90 2.79
N SER A 271 25.14 8.09 3.02
CA SER A 271 26.07 8.24 4.16
C SER A 271 25.28 8.32 5.49
N LYS A 272 25.28 9.46 6.19
CA LYS A 272 24.53 9.67 7.45
C LYS A 272 23.23 10.45 7.26
N THR A 273 22.91 10.83 6.04
CA THR A 273 21.79 11.72 5.71
C THR A 273 20.63 10.89 5.16
N TYR A 274 19.47 11.03 5.79
CA TYR A 274 18.21 10.56 5.24
C TYR A 274 17.71 11.53 4.19
N LEU A 275 17.30 10.99 3.05
CA LEU A 275 16.84 11.74 1.91
C LEU A 275 15.31 11.76 1.91
N ASN A 276 14.77 12.93 1.63
CA ASN A 276 13.33 13.23 1.74
C ASN A 276 12.78 13.83 0.44
N ASP A 277 13.63 13.95 -0.57
CA ASP A 277 13.24 14.29 -1.92
C ASP A 277 12.39 13.17 -2.53
N PHE A 278 11.53 13.59 -3.44
CA PHE A 278 10.68 12.74 -4.23
C PHE A 278 10.70 13.29 -5.66
N PHE A 279 11.08 12.44 -6.62
CA PHE A 279 11.14 12.82 -8.02
C PHE A 279 10.60 11.69 -8.92
N SER A 280 10.20 12.07 -10.13
CA SER A 280 9.91 11.14 -11.21
C SER A 280 11.01 11.22 -12.28
N TYR A 281 11.24 10.11 -12.96
CA TYR A 281 12.15 10.00 -14.10
C TYR A 281 11.43 9.35 -15.28
N GLU A 282 11.15 10.13 -16.33
CA GLU A 282 10.54 9.65 -17.57
C GLU A 282 11.57 8.90 -18.41
N VAL A 283 11.36 7.59 -18.58
CA VAL A 283 12.41 6.70 -19.12
C VAL A 283 12.64 6.85 -20.62
N ASP A 284 11.67 7.40 -21.35
CA ASP A 284 11.74 7.49 -22.81
C ASP A 284 12.46 8.77 -23.29
N ASN A 285 12.34 9.87 -22.53
CA ASN A 285 12.90 11.19 -22.89
C ASN A 285 14.07 11.63 -22.00
N ASP A 286 14.47 10.82 -21.02
CA ASP A 286 15.52 11.15 -20.05
C ASP A 286 15.23 12.44 -19.25
N HIS A 287 13.98 12.62 -18.83
CA HIS A 287 13.52 13.81 -18.12
C HIS A 287 13.29 13.52 -16.63
N VAL A 288 13.72 14.44 -15.76
CA VAL A 288 13.53 14.37 -14.30
C VAL A 288 12.58 15.49 -13.86
N GLU A 289 11.54 15.13 -13.12
CA GLU A 289 10.63 16.08 -12.48
C GLU A 289 10.76 15.97 -10.96
N ILE A 290 11.09 17.08 -10.29
CA ILE A 290 11.14 17.12 -8.83
C ILE A 290 9.72 17.37 -8.29
N ILE A 291 9.16 16.35 -7.66
CA ILE A 291 7.83 16.40 -7.03
C ILE A 291 7.93 17.10 -5.66
N SER A 292 8.98 16.77 -4.90
CA SER A 292 9.30 17.40 -3.62
C SER A 292 10.81 17.45 -3.43
N ASP A 293 11.32 18.61 -3.04
CA ASP A 293 12.73 18.84 -2.73
C ASP A 293 13.12 18.46 -1.28
N GLY A 294 12.13 18.04 -0.48
CA GLY A 294 12.31 17.70 0.93
C GLY A 294 12.59 18.90 1.85
N THR A 295 12.51 20.14 1.37
CA THR A 295 12.77 21.35 2.18
C THR A 295 11.55 21.81 2.98
N LYS A 296 10.35 21.49 2.48
CA LYS A 296 9.09 21.77 3.18
C LYS A 296 9.01 20.94 4.46
N LYS A 297 8.98 21.62 5.62
CA LYS A 297 8.64 21.02 6.91
C LYS A 297 7.13 20.80 6.98
N ASP A 298 6.58 19.93 6.15
CA ASP A 298 5.19 19.49 6.29
C ASP A 298 5.13 18.47 7.43
N SER A 299 5.26 18.97 8.66
CA SER A 299 5.27 18.16 9.89
C SER A 299 3.90 17.53 10.12
N GLY A 300 3.66 16.40 9.44
CA GLY A 300 2.48 15.55 9.64
C GLY A 300 1.76 15.09 8.37
N MET A 301 2.01 15.69 7.21
CA MET A 301 1.27 15.38 5.96
C MET A 301 2.03 14.50 4.98
N VAL A 302 3.25 14.07 5.30
CA VAL A 302 4.06 13.16 4.48
C VAL A 302 4.55 11.98 5.31
N PRO A 303 4.79 10.81 4.69
CA PRO A 303 5.42 9.69 5.39
C PRO A 303 6.75 10.14 6.01
N MET A 304 6.96 9.78 7.27
CA MET A 304 8.23 10.04 7.94
C MET A 304 9.35 9.36 7.16
N THR A 305 10.42 10.09 6.91
CA THR A 305 11.55 9.62 6.15
C THR A 305 12.39 8.65 6.96
N GLY A 306 12.63 7.47 6.39
CA GLY A 306 13.33 6.40 7.07
C GLY A 306 14.10 5.49 6.12
N PHE A 307 14.92 4.65 6.72
CA PHE A 307 15.61 3.57 6.03
C PHE A 307 14.65 2.40 5.80
N THR A 308 14.80 1.66 4.68
CA THR A 308 14.11 0.39 4.41
C THR A 308 12.58 0.45 4.32
N GLN A 309 12.03 1.59 3.90
CA GLN A 309 10.62 1.67 3.53
C GLN A 309 10.33 0.70 2.38
N ARG A 310 9.08 0.26 2.29
CA ARG A 310 8.58 -0.51 1.16
C ARG A 310 7.42 0.22 0.54
N ALA A 311 7.41 0.22 -0.78
CA ALA A 311 6.35 0.84 -1.54
C ALA A 311 5.95 -0.06 -2.70
N THR A 312 4.73 0.15 -3.16
CA THR A 312 4.11 -0.51 -4.31
C THR A 312 3.31 0.55 -5.07
N ILE A 313 2.96 0.30 -6.31
CA ILE A 313 2.22 1.24 -7.15
C ILE A 313 1.01 0.55 -7.76
N ASP A 314 -0.09 1.29 -7.88
CA ASP A 314 -1.25 0.92 -8.66
C ASP A 314 -1.37 1.87 -9.86
N PRO A 315 -0.92 1.45 -11.06
CA PRO A 315 -0.97 2.30 -12.27
C PRO A 315 -2.39 2.57 -12.77
N GLU A 316 -3.40 1.80 -12.34
CA GLU A 316 -4.79 2.04 -12.70
C GLU A 316 -5.39 3.16 -11.84
N LEU A 317 -5.08 3.15 -10.54
CA LEU A 317 -5.54 4.17 -9.60
C LEU A 317 -4.65 5.42 -9.58
N ASN A 318 -3.46 5.37 -10.17
CA ASN A 318 -2.42 6.39 -10.02
C ASN A 318 -2.06 6.64 -8.54
N GLU A 319 -1.98 5.55 -7.76
CA GLU A 319 -1.72 5.58 -6.32
C GLU A 319 -0.38 4.88 -6.02
N ILE A 320 0.49 5.53 -5.22
CA ILE A 320 1.68 4.92 -4.63
C ILE A 320 1.38 4.58 -3.18
N HIS A 321 1.53 3.32 -2.81
CA HIS A 321 1.29 2.80 -1.48
C HIS A 321 2.61 2.61 -0.74
N VAL A 322 2.75 3.19 0.44
CA VAL A 322 4.00 3.17 1.22
C VAL A 322 3.76 2.60 2.61
N LEU A 323 4.42 1.50 2.91
CA LEU A 323 4.55 0.97 4.26
C LEU A 323 5.91 1.40 4.84
N SER A 324 5.85 2.32 5.81
CA SER A 324 7.03 2.76 6.55
C SER A 324 7.11 2.00 7.87
N GLY A 325 8.22 1.31 8.11
CA GLY A 325 8.44 0.46 9.29
C GLY A 325 9.51 0.96 10.27
N LEU A 326 10.43 1.83 9.84
CA LEU A 326 11.45 2.42 10.69
C LEU A 326 11.36 3.93 10.64
N SER A 327 11.10 4.57 11.78
CA SER A 327 11.16 6.02 11.90
C SER A 327 12.23 6.44 12.90
N LYS A 328 13.10 7.35 12.48
CA LYS A 328 14.06 8.00 13.37
C LYS A 328 13.49 9.34 13.79
N ASP A 329 13.12 9.44 15.06
CA ASP A 329 12.77 10.73 15.65
C ASP A 329 14.04 11.60 15.70
N LYS A 330 13.99 12.81 15.14
CA LYS A 330 15.15 13.72 15.16
C LYS A 330 15.45 14.24 16.57
N GLU A 331 14.47 14.21 17.47
CA GLU A 331 14.58 14.76 18.82
C GLU A 331 15.02 13.72 19.85
N LYS A 332 14.78 12.42 19.60
CA LYS A 332 15.20 11.32 20.46
C LYS A 332 16.30 10.52 19.78
N ARG A 333 17.38 10.21 20.51
CA ARG A 333 18.47 9.34 20.02
C ARG A 333 18.04 7.89 19.76
N GLU A 334 16.80 7.54 20.06
CA GLU A 334 16.25 6.19 19.96
C GLU A 334 15.55 6.00 18.60
N GLU A 335 15.94 4.94 17.89
CA GLU A 335 15.27 4.49 16.68
C GLU A 335 14.01 3.72 17.08
N ASN A 336 12.85 4.27 16.73
CA ASN A 336 11.56 3.65 17.05
C ASN A 336 10.99 2.99 15.80
N VAL A 337 10.85 1.67 15.85
CA VAL A 337 10.16 0.91 14.81
C VAL A 337 8.66 1.17 14.95
N ARG A 338 8.04 1.73 13.91
CA ARG A 338 6.62 2.09 13.85
C ARG A 338 6.10 1.75 12.48
N ASN A 339 4.91 1.16 12.40
CA ASN A 339 4.24 0.93 11.12
C ASN A 339 3.34 2.10 10.80
N SER A 340 3.46 2.64 9.60
CA SER A 340 2.45 3.55 9.05
C SER A 340 2.28 3.27 7.58
N PHE A 341 1.04 3.39 7.11
CA PHE A 341 0.69 3.15 5.72
C PHE A 341 0.15 4.44 5.11
N TRP A 342 0.76 4.83 4.00
CA TRP A 342 0.50 6.09 3.31
C TRP A 342 0.16 5.84 1.86
N ILE A 343 -0.68 6.69 1.30
CA ILE A 343 -1.01 6.68 -0.12
C ILE A 343 -0.69 8.05 -0.68
N TYR A 344 0.09 8.07 -1.75
CA TYR A 344 0.29 9.24 -2.58
C TYR A 344 -0.56 9.13 -3.83
N ASP A 345 -1.48 10.08 -4.00
CA ASP A 345 -2.27 10.25 -5.22
C ASP A 345 -1.42 11.08 -6.20
N ILE A 346 -0.99 10.45 -7.30
CA ILE A 346 -0.11 11.04 -8.30
C ILE A 346 -0.80 12.20 -9.02
N VAL A 347 -2.10 12.07 -9.31
CA VAL A 347 -2.86 13.09 -10.07
C VAL A 347 -3.12 14.31 -9.21
N ARG A 348 -3.45 14.12 -7.93
CA ARG A 348 -3.68 15.22 -6.98
C ARG A 348 -2.40 15.77 -6.36
N ASN A 349 -1.27 15.09 -6.57
CA ASN A 349 0.02 15.40 -5.93
C ASN A 349 -0.12 15.57 -4.41
N SER A 350 -0.73 14.59 -3.76
CA SER A 350 -1.07 14.69 -2.33
C SER A 350 -0.90 13.37 -1.60
N TRP A 351 -0.41 13.45 -0.36
CA TRP A 351 -0.28 12.33 0.54
C TRP A 351 -1.49 12.23 1.47
N SER A 352 -1.89 10.99 1.76
CA SER A 352 -2.89 10.65 2.77
C SER A 352 -2.35 9.53 3.67
N CYS A 353 -2.55 9.65 4.98
CA CYS A 353 -2.19 8.62 5.93
C CYS A 353 -3.39 7.71 6.14
N VAL A 354 -3.26 6.42 5.80
CA VAL A 354 -4.32 5.42 6.01
C VAL A 354 -4.37 5.00 7.47
N TYR A 355 -3.20 4.65 8.05
CA TYR A 355 -3.11 4.32 9.47
C TYR A 355 -1.69 4.45 10.02
N LYS A 356 -1.60 4.52 11.36
CA LYS A 356 -0.35 4.49 12.14
C LYS A 356 -0.51 3.53 13.31
N ASN A 357 0.47 2.65 13.50
CA ASN A 357 0.55 1.72 14.62
C ASN A 357 1.85 1.97 15.40
N ASP A 358 1.68 2.48 16.63
CA ASP A 358 2.72 2.71 17.63
C ASP A 358 2.59 1.67 18.77
N GLN A 359 2.70 0.37 18.44
CA GLN A 359 2.55 -0.74 19.40
C GLN A 359 3.62 -0.79 20.50
N ALA A 360 4.62 0.10 20.50
CA ALA A 360 5.60 0.24 21.58
C ALA A 360 4.99 0.68 22.94
N SER A 361 3.68 0.94 23.02
CA SER A 361 3.03 1.59 24.17
C SER A 361 1.84 0.85 24.80
N LYS A 362 1.47 -0.35 24.33
CA LYS A 362 0.33 -1.10 24.90
C LYS A 362 0.63 -2.58 25.08
N GLU A 363 1.50 -2.91 26.02
CA GLU A 363 1.40 -4.20 26.71
C GLU A 363 0.14 -4.16 27.60
N ASN A 364 -1.02 -4.39 27.00
CA ASN A 364 -2.25 -4.63 27.74
C ASN A 364 -2.41 -6.16 27.88
N PRO A 365 -2.14 -6.75 29.06
CA PRO A 365 -2.14 -8.20 29.25
C PRO A 365 -3.53 -8.87 29.10
N ASN A 366 -4.60 -8.10 28.86
CA ASN A 366 -5.98 -8.58 28.74
C ASN A 366 -6.57 -8.56 27.32
N LYS A 367 -5.80 -8.21 26.27
CA LYS A 367 -6.27 -8.41 24.88
C LYS A 367 -5.88 -9.81 24.43
N SER A 368 -6.84 -10.52 23.83
CA SER A 368 -6.65 -11.85 23.22
C SER A 368 -5.42 -11.89 22.31
N LEU A 369 -4.69 -13.01 22.35
CA LEU A 369 -3.41 -13.32 21.66
C LEU A 369 -3.46 -13.32 20.12
N GLN A 370 -4.48 -12.75 19.49
CA GLN A 370 -4.57 -12.64 18.03
C GLN A 370 -4.17 -11.23 17.63
N GLU A 371 -2.98 -11.09 17.06
CA GLU A 371 -2.52 -9.82 16.49
C GLU A 371 -3.48 -9.44 15.33
N GLU A 372 -4.16 -8.30 15.45
CA GLU A 372 -5.10 -7.80 14.42
C GLU A 372 -4.36 -7.22 13.19
N GLU A 373 -3.06 -6.94 13.33
CA GLU A 373 -2.21 -6.31 12.33
C GLU A 373 -0.72 -6.66 12.59
N PRO A 374 0.16 -6.61 11.56
CA PRO A 374 1.56 -6.94 11.72
C PRO A 374 2.29 -5.95 12.64
N CYS A 375 3.11 -6.48 13.54
CA CYS A 375 3.97 -5.64 14.39
C CYS A 375 4.96 -4.76 13.57
N PRO A 376 5.41 -3.62 14.14
CA PRO A 376 6.42 -2.78 13.52
C PRO A 376 7.69 -3.53 13.13
N ARG A 377 8.18 -3.32 11.90
CA ARG A 377 9.33 -4.08 11.36
C ARG A 377 10.07 -3.39 10.22
N PHE A 378 11.34 -3.72 10.05
CA PHE A 378 12.17 -3.32 8.90
C PHE A 378 12.76 -4.52 8.17
N ALA A 379 13.39 -4.29 7.01
CA ALA A 379 13.96 -5.36 6.16
C ALA A 379 12.97 -6.49 5.80
N HIS A 380 11.67 -6.21 5.88
CA HIS A 380 10.60 -7.05 5.36
C HIS A 380 10.48 -6.84 3.84
N GLN A 381 9.57 -7.58 3.21
CA GLN A 381 9.19 -7.36 1.84
C GLN A 381 7.67 -7.23 1.71
N LEU A 382 7.24 -6.40 0.76
CA LEU A 382 5.85 -6.12 0.44
C LEU A 382 5.69 -6.22 -1.08
N VAL A 383 4.73 -7.02 -1.55
CA VAL A 383 4.35 -7.11 -2.97
C VAL A 383 2.88 -6.78 -3.13
N TYR A 384 2.48 -6.35 -4.33
CA TYR A 384 1.12 -5.91 -4.61
C TYR A 384 0.53 -6.67 -5.79
N ASP A 385 -0.62 -7.29 -5.55
CA ASP A 385 -1.50 -7.81 -6.58
C ASP A 385 -2.38 -6.68 -7.10
N GLU A 386 -2.01 -6.10 -8.24
CA GLU A 386 -2.75 -5.00 -8.85
C GLU A 386 -4.10 -5.43 -9.45
N LEU A 387 -4.31 -6.71 -9.73
CA LEU A 387 -5.59 -7.22 -10.26
C LEU A 387 -6.61 -7.36 -9.14
N HIS A 388 -6.18 -7.92 -8.01
CA HIS A 388 -7.05 -8.19 -6.86
C HIS A 388 -6.98 -7.11 -5.76
N LYS A 389 -6.11 -6.11 -5.93
CA LYS A 389 -5.88 -4.98 -5.03
C LYS A 389 -5.49 -5.43 -3.61
N VAL A 390 -4.56 -6.39 -3.52
CA VAL A 390 -4.10 -7.00 -2.26
C VAL A 390 -2.59 -6.86 -2.11
N HIS A 391 -2.13 -6.43 -0.95
CA HIS A 391 -0.72 -6.49 -0.59
C HIS A 391 -0.39 -7.76 0.18
N TYR A 392 0.81 -8.30 -0.03
CA TYR A 392 1.36 -9.42 0.74
C TYR A 392 2.67 -9.02 1.40
N LEU A 393 2.75 -9.22 2.72
CA LEU A 393 3.90 -8.86 3.56
C LEU A 393 4.47 -10.11 4.22
N PHE A 394 5.80 -10.28 4.14
CA PHE A 394 6.50 -11.38 4.80
C PHE A 394 7.75 -10.93 5.57
N GLY A 395 7.95 -11.58 6.72
CA GLY A 395 9.20 -11.56 7.47
C GLY A 395 9.66 -10.18 7.95
N GLY A 396 10.98 -9.99 8.03
CA GLY A 396 11.64 -8.77 8.50
C GLY A 396 12.21 -8.87 9.91
N ASN A 397 12.57 -7.73 10.49
CA ASN A 397 13.13 -7.60 11.84
C ASN A 397 12.25 -6.63 12.66
N PRO A 398 11.78 -7.04 13.87
CA PRO A 398 10.92 -6.20 14.71
C PRO A 398 11.67 -5.08 15.45
N GLY A 399 13.00 -5.00 15.33
CA GLY A 399 13.85 -3.98 15.98
C GLY A 399 13.92 -4.07 17.50
N LYS A 400 13.76 -5.27 18.06
CA LYS A 400 13.95 -5.51 19.49
C LYS A 400 15.43 -5.41 19.85
N SER A 401 15.81 -4.37 20.60
CA SER A 401 17.21 -4.13 21.01
C SER A 401 17.85 -5.29 21.77
N CYS A 402 17.05 -6.07 22.52
CA CYS A 402 17.50 -7.27 23.23
C CYS A 402 17.78 -8.48 22.31
N SER A 403 17.32 -8.43 21.06
CA SER A 403 17.44 -9.52 20.08
C SER A 403 17.64 -8.98 18.65
N PRO A 404 18.75 -8.26 18.37
CA PRO A 404 18.98 -7.57 17.10
C PRO A 404 19.04 -8.52 15.88
N LYS A 405 19.37 -9.79 16.12
CA LYS A 405 19.42 -10.85 15.11
C LYS A 405 18.06 -11.50 14.83
N MET A 406 17.03 -11.20 15.64
CA MET A 406 15.69 -11.79 15.45
C MET A 406 15.16 -11.48 14.06
N ARG A 407 14.55 -12.48 13.44
CA ARG A 407 13.82 -12.37 12.19
C ARG A 407 12.43 -12.95 12.35
N LEU A 408 11.51 -12.46 11.54
CA LEU A 408 10.13 -12.93 11.49
C LEU A 408 9.93 -13.82 10.27
N ASP A 409 8.92 -14.68 10.34
CA ASP A 409 8.46 -15.64 9.33
C ASP A 409 6.93 -15.61 9.15
N ASP A 410 6.27 -14.61 9.73
CA ASP A 410 4.84 -14.39 9.63
C ASP A 410 4.48 -13.80 8.25
N PHE A 411 3.30 -14.16 7.78
CA PHE A 411 2.80 -13.79 6.46
C PHE A 411 1.44 -13.12 6.58
N TRP A 412 1.27 -11.98 5.91
CA TRP A 412 0.09 -11.13 6.05
C TRP A 412 -0.42 -10.70 4.69
N SER A 413 -1.75 -10.51 4.60
CA SER A 413 -2.39 -9.77 3.52
C SER A 413 -2.96 -8.46 4.05
N LEU A 414 -2.93 -7.42 3.21
CA LEU A 414 -3.63 -6.16 3.43
C LEU A 414 -4.53 -5.87 2.24
N LYS A 415 -5.80 -5.59 2.53
CA LYS A 415 -6.72 -4.95 1.57
C LYS A 415 -7.04 -3.54 2.04
N LEU A 416 -7.01 -2.60 1.11
CA LEU A 416 -7.42 -1.22 1.35
C LEU A 416 -8.86 -1.08 0.89
N CYS A 417 -9.78 -0.91 1.84
CA CYS A 417 -11.21 -0.94 1.57
C CYS A 417 -11.80 0.47 1.67
N ARG A 418 -12.52 0.90 0.63
CA ARG A 418 -13.46 2.03 0.67
C ARG A 418 -14.89 1.49 0.90
N PRO A 419 -15.85 2.34 1.30
CA PRO A 419 -17.25 1.92 1.41
C PRO A 419 -17.75 1.32 0.09
N SER A 420 -18.41 0.17 0.15
CA SER A 420 -18.94 -0.48 -1.04
C SER A 420 -20.23 0.20 -1.51
N LYS A 421 -20.59 -0.04 -2.78
CA LYS A 421 -21.86 0.46 -3.34
C LYS A 421 -23.06 -0.11 -2.59
N GLU A 422 -22.98 -1.37 -2.21
CA GLU A 422 -24.01 -2.10 -1.45
C GLU A 422 -24.16 -1.52 -0.04
N TYR A 423 -23.04 -1.21 0.62
CA TYR A 423 -23.04 -0.52 1.91
C TYR A 423 -23.74 0.84 1.80
N LEU A 424 -23.35 1.68 0.82
CA LEU A 424 -23.94 3.01 0.68
C LEU A 424 -25.42 2.95 0.31
N LEU A 425 -25.83 2.00 -0.54
CA LEU A 425 -27.23 1.76 -0.85
C LEU A 425 -28.03 1.39 0.41
N ARG A 426 -27.52 0.42 1.19
CA ARG A 426 -28.13 0.01 2.46
C ARG A 426 -28.22 1.18 3.43
N HIS A 427 -27.15 1.97 3.56
CA HIS A 427 -27.10 3.13 4.43
C HIS A 427 -28.11 4.21 4.01
N CYS A 428 -28.23 4.52 2.72
CA CYS A 428 -29.24 5.45 2.22
C CYS A 428 -30.66 4.95 2.51
N LYS A 429 -30.93 3.65 2.30
CA LYS A 429 -32.22 3.04 2.67
C LYS A 429 -32.47 3.16 4.17
N TYR A 430 -31.47 2.89 5.02
CA TYR A 430 -31.59 3.10 6.46
C TYR A 430 -31.97 4.55 6.81
N LEU A 431 -31.31 5.56 6.23
CA LEU A 431 -31.62 6.97 6.47
C LEU A 431 -33.07 7.32 6.09
N ILE A 432 -33.52 6.86 4.91
CA ILE A 432 -34.89 7.07 4.42
C ILE A 432 -35.90 6.38 5.35
N ARG A 433 -35.66 5.11 5.71
CA ARG A 433 -36.56 4.34 6.58
C ARG A 433 -36.58 4.88 8.01
N LYS A 434 -35.44 5.36 8.53
CA LYS A 434 -35.35 6.01 9.84
C LYS A 434 -36.21 7.25 9.91
N ASN A 435 -36.14 8.11 8.90
CA ASN A 435 -36.97 9.31 8.85
C ASN A 435 -38.47 8.95 8.74
N ARG A 436 -38.83 7.98 7.89
CA ARG A 436 -40.21 7.44 7.83
C ARG A 436 -40.67 6.88 9.18
N PHE A 437 -39.81 6.17 9.91
CA PHE A 437 -40.13 5.66 11.23
C PHE A 437 -40.39 6.79 12.23
N GLU A 438 -39.56 7.83 12.26
CA GLU A 438 -39.72 8.98 13.14
C GLU A 438 -41.04 9.72 12.90
N GLU A 439 -41.44 9.92 11.63
CA GLU A 439 -42.75 10.50 11.28
C GLU A 439 -43.92 9.62 11.73
N ARG A 440 -43.81 8.30 11.53
CA ARG A 440 -44.85 7.34 11.95
C ARG A 440 -44.92 7.20 13.46
N ALA A 441 -43.82 7.35 14.17
CA ALA A 441 -43.78 7.24 15.63
C ALA A 441 -44.63 8.33 16.30
N LEU A 442 -44.73 9.51 15.68
CA LEU A 442 -45.54 10.64 16.18
C LEU A 442 -47.04 10.44 15.93
N THR A 443 -47.41 9.78 14.84
CA THR A 443 -48.81 9.68 14.37
C THR A 443 -49.46 8.32 14.67
N GLU A 444 -48.71 7.22 14.49
CA GLU A 444 -49.18 5.84 14.60
C GLU A 444 -48.17 4.94 15.36
N PRO A 445 -47.98 5.10 16.68
CA PRO A 445 -46.90 4.43 17.42
C PRO A 445 -46.89 2.89 17.30
N LEU A 446 -48.07 2.26 17.30
CA LEU A 446 -48.20 0.81 17.13
C LEU A 446 -47.77 0.34 15.75
N SER A 447 -48.10 1.10 14.69
CA SER A 447 -47.66 0.77 13.34
C SER A 447 -46.18 1.09 13.12
N ALA A 448 -45.68 2.14 13.75
CA ALA A 448 -44.26 2.51 13.74
C ALA A 448 -43.40 1.42 14.39
N LEU A 449 -43.85 0.82 15.49
CA LEU A 449 -43.15 -0.29 16.14
C LEU A 449 -43.03 -1.51 15.22
N LYS A 450 -44.12 -1.87 14.51
CA LYS A 450 -44.08 -2.97 13.52
C LYS A 450 -43.12 -2.67 12.38
N TYR A 451 -43.13 -1.43 11.89
CA TYR A 451 -42.23 -0.98 10.84
C TYR A 451 -40.76 -1.02 11.26
N LEU A 452 -40.46 -0.59 12.50
CA LEU A 452 -39.11 -0.69 13.07
C LEU A 452 -38.59 -2.13 13.10
N GLN A 453 -39.45 -3.08 13.50
CA GLN A 453 -39.11 -4.49 13.66
C GLN A 453 -38.91 -5.22 12.32
N ASN A 454 -39.66 -4.87 11.27
CA ASN A 454 -39.67 -5.64 10.02
C ASN A 454 -38.96 -4.92 8.87
N ASP A 455 -39.17 -3.62 8.72
CA ASP A 455 -38.71 -2.87 7.55
C ASP A 455 -37.41 -2.11 7.82
N LEU A 456 -37.26 -1.50 8.99
CA LEU A 456 -36.03 -0.79 9.33
C LEU A 456 -34.92 -1.75 9.75
N PHE A 457 -35.28 -2.79 10.52
CA PHE A 457 -34.34 -3.82 11.00
C PHE A 457 -33.46 -4.42 9.90
N VAL A 458 -34.02 -4.65 8.70
CA VAL A 458 -33.28 -5.27 7.57
C VAL A 458 -32.26 -4.34 6.92
N THR A 459 -32.30 -3.03 7.21
CA THR A 459 -31.34 -2.05 6.67
C THR A 459 -30.14 -1.83 7.59
N VAL A 460 -30.12 -2.45 8.78
CA VAL A 460 -29.07 -2.31 9.78
C VAL A 460 -28.13 -3.50 9.73
N ASP A 461 -26.82 -3.25 9.75
CA ASP A 461 -25.84 -4.30 9.95
C ASP A 461 -25.70 -4.61 11.44
N HIS A 462 -26.38 -5.66 11.90
CA HIS A 462 -26.37 -6.06 13.31
C HIS A 462 -25.04 -6.70 13.75
N SER A 463 -24.07 -6.85 12.84
CA SER A 463 -22.70 -7.20 13.20
C SER A 463 -21.84 -5.97 13.53
N ASP A 464 -22.26 -4.78 13.13
CA ASP A 464 -21.64 -3.50 13.49
C ASP A 464 -22.19 -3.02 14.86
N PRO A 465 -21.34 -2.91 15.90
CA PRO A 465 -21.78 -2.49 17.22
C PRO A 465 -22.37 -1.07 17.28
N GLU A 466 -21.86 -0.14 16.47
CA GLU A 466 -22.34 1.24 16.45
C GLU A 466 -23.69 1.34 15.74
N GLU A 467 -23.84 0.70 14.57
CA GLU A 467 -25.16 0.65 13.90
C GLU A 467 -26.22 -0.04 14.77
N THR A 468 -25.84 -1.14 15.43
CA THR A 468 -26.72 -1.87 16.35
C THR A 468 -27.17 -0.97 17.50
N LYS A 469 -26.24 -0.21 18.09
CA LYS A 469 -26.52 0.72 19.18
C LYS A 469 -27.43 1.85 18.73
N GLU A 470 -27.20 2.44 17.57
CA GLU A 470 -28.09 3.46 17.00
C GLU A 470 -29.51 2.91 16.82
N PHE A 471 -29.64 1.72 16.24
CA PHE A 471 -30.93 1.06 16.04
C PHE A 471 -31.66 0.82 17.37
N GLN A 472 -30.95 0.36 18.39
CA GLN A 472 -31.50 0.13 19.74
C GLN A 472 -32.00 1.41 20.43
N LEU A 473 -31.54 2.59 20.02
CA LEU A 473 -32.01 3.87 20.54
C LEU A 473 -33.30 4.35 19.84
N LEU A 474 -33.60 3.89 18.63
CA LEU A 474 -34.77 4.30 17.85
C LEU A 474 -36.13 4.12 18.56
N PRO A 475 -36.38 3.03 19.33
CA PRO A 475 -37.63 2.87 20.08
C PRO A 475 -37.97 4.03 21.02
N SER A 476 -36.97 4.79 21.48
CA SER A 476 -37.20 5.98 22.32
C SER A 476 -38.06 7.04 21.64
N ALA A 477 -38.06 7.10 20.30
CA ALA A 477 -38.88 8.03 19.53
C ALA A 477 -40.39 7.80 19.71
N LEU A 478 -40.81 6.57 20.03
CA LEU A 478 -42.22 6.22 20.28
C LEU A 478 -42.81 6.90 21.52
N PHE A 479 -41.96 7.41 22.40
CA PHE A 479 -42.36 8.01 23.68
C PHE A 479 -42.18 9.53 23.70
N LYS A 480 -41.71 10.14 22.60
CA LYS A 480 -41.59 11.61 22.49
C LYS A 480 -42.99 12.21 22.31
N SER A 481 -43.33 13.26 23.08
CA SER A 481 -44.60 13.97 22.92
C SER A 481 -44.47 15.13 21.93
N SER A 482 -45.53 15.48 21.19
CA SER A 482 -45.53 16.69 20.33
C SER A 482 -45.19 17.98 21.09
N LYS A 483 -45.35 18.01 22.42
CA LYS A 483 -45.01 19.17 23.26
C LYS A 483 -43.50 19.34 23.46
N ASP A 484 -42.70 18.29 23.29
CA ASP A 484 -41.25 18.33 23.49
C ASP A 484 -40.49 18.85 22.25
N LEU A 485 -41.14 18.91 21.08
CA LEU A 485 -40.53 19.33 19.81
C LEU A 485 -40.77 20.80 19.41
N ALA A 486 -41.62 21.54 20.14
CA ALA A 486 -41.98 22.91 19.77
C ALA A 486 -41.62 23.96 20.85
N PRO A 487 -40.34 24.39 20.98
CA PRO A 487 -40.01 25.58 21.75
C PRO A 487 -40.34 26.91 21.04
N LEU A 488 -40.64 26.89 19.73
CA LEU A 488 -40.56 28.09 18.86
C LEU A 488 -41.79 28.38 17.98
N GLY A 489 -42.94 27.72 18.18
CA GLY A 489 -44.18 28.09 17.47
C GLY A 489 -44.23 27.74 15.97
N LEU A 490 -43.42 26.78 15.51
CA LEU A 490 -43.51 26.20 14.16
C LEU A 490 -44.66 25.20 14.07
N SER A 491 -45.31 25.12 12.91
CA SER A 491 -46.37 24.13 12.65
C SER A 491 -45.79 22.72 12.45
N ASP A 492 -46.56 21.66 12.72
CA ASP A 492 -46.13 20.27 12.48
C ASP A 492 -45.75 20.01 11.00
N VAL A 493 -46.35 20.79 10.08
CA VAL A 493 -46.05 20.76 8.64
C VAL A 493 -44.64 21.32 8.36
N ASP A 494 -44.27 22.43 9.01
CA ASP A 494 -42.94 23.03 8.87
C ASP A 494 -41.85 22.11 9.44
N HIS A 495 -42.15 21.40 10.53
CA HIS A 495 -41.20 20.45 11.12
C HIS A 495 -40.94 19.25 10.22
N THR A 496 -41.99 18.64 9.69
CA THR A 496 -41.89 17.49 8.78
C THR A 496 -41.15 17.87 7.49
N TYR A 497 -41.48 19.03 6.91
CA TYR A 497 -40.78 19.55 5.74
C TYR A 497 -39.29 19.78 6.02
N SER A 498 -38.95 20.36 7.17
CA SER A 498 -37.56 20.59 7.59
C SER A 498 -36.78 19.29 7.75
N GLN A 499 -37.35 18.28 8.42
CA GLN A 499 -36.70 16.97 8.58
C GLN A 499 -36.44 16.28 7.24
N ARG A 500 -37.43 16.29 6.33
CA ARG A 500 -37.27 15.70 5.00
C ARG A 500 -36.24 16.45 4.15
N THR A 501 -36.19 17.78 4.26
CA THR A 501 -35.17 18.60 3.59
C THR A 501 -33.77 18.25 4.10
N GLN A 502 -33.59 18.11 5.41
CA GLN A 502 -32.32 17.70 5.99
C GLN A 502 -31.89 16.29 5.52
N LEU A 503 -32.83 15.35 5.41
CA LEU A 503 -32.57 14.03 4.84
C LEU A 503 -32.16 14.13 3.36
N PHE A 504 -32.86 14.95 2.56
CA PHE A 504 -32.51 15.19 1.16
C PHE A 504 -31.08 15.73 1.05
N ASP A 505 -30.73 16.77 1.81
CA ASP A 505 -29.37 17.34 1.81
C ASP A 505 -28.30 16.31 2.21
N THR A 506 -28.62 15.44 3.16
CA THR A 506 -27.73 14.33 3.56
C THR A 506 -27.51 13.36 2.41
N LEU A 507 -28.57 12.95 1.71
CA LEU A 507 -28.49 12.01 0.58
C LEU A 507 -27.76 12.62 -0.63
N VAL A 508 -27.94 13.92 -0.87
CA VAL A 508 -27.29 14.66 -1.96
C VAL A 508 -25.77 14.63 -1.84
N ASN A 509 -25.21 14.50 -0.64
CA ASN A 509 -23.75 14.43 -0.46
C ASN A 509 -23.10 13.18 -1.07
N PHE A 510 -23.87 12.12 -1.36
CA PHE A 510 -23.36 10.91 -2.02
C PHE A 510 -23.27 11.07 -3.56
N PHE A 511 -23.82 12.15 -4.11
CA PHE A 511 -23.85 12.41 -5.54
C PHE A 511 -22.62 13.17 -6.04
N PRO A 512 -22.33 13.11 -7.36
CA PRO A 512 -21.22 13.84 -7.96
C PRO A 512 -21.38 15.34 -7.76
N ASP A 513 -20.27 16.05 -7.52
CA ASP A 513 -20.31 17.51 -7.29
C ASP A 513 -20.91 18.28 -8.48
N SER A 514 -20.81 17.72 -9.69
CA SER A 514 -21.43 18.27 -10.91
C SER A 514 -22.96 18.28 -10.91
N MET A 515 -23.57 17.45 -10.07
CA MET A 515 -25.03 17.37 -9.91
C MET A 515 -25.53 18.21 -8.73
N THR A 516 -24.65 18.60 -7.81
CA THR A 516 -25.01 19.29 -6.57
C THR A 516 -24.67 20.78 -6.64
N PRO A 517 -25.35 21.65 -5.88
CA PRO A 517 -24.92 23.03 -5.72
C PRO A 517 -23.48 23.12 -5.19
N PRO A 518 -22.74 24.20 -5.52
CA PRO A 518 -21.41 24.41 -4.97
C PRO A 518 -21.43 24.40 -3.44
N LYS A 519 -20.55 23.59 -2.84
CA LYS A 519 -20.42 23.48 -1.37
C LYS A 519 -19.68 24.69 -0.75
N GLY A 520 -19.02 25.51 -1.59
CA GLY A 520 -18.35 26.75 -1.19
C GLY A 520 -19.26 27.98 -1.32
N ASN A 521 -18.91 29.06 -0.62
CA ASN A 521 -19.65 30.32 -0.73
C ASN A 521 -19.48 30.90 -2.14
N LEU A 522 -20.59 31.18 -2.83
CA LEU A 522 -20.58 31.71 -4.20
C LEU A 522 -19.80 33.02 -4.34
N VAL A 523 -19.66 33.78 -3.24
CA VAL A 523 -18.88 35.02 -3.18
C VAL A 523 -17.38 34.78 -3.33
N ASP A 524 -16.87 33.63 -2.86
CA ASP A 524 -15.44 33.28 -2.92
C ASP A 524 -15.02 32.74 -4.30
N LEU A 525 -15.99 32.45 -5.18
CA LEU A 525 -15.79 31.99 -6.56
C LEU A 525 -15.80 33.15 -7.58
N ILE A 526 -16.11 34.37 -7.15
CA ILE A 526 -16.03 35.57 -7.97
C ILE A 526 -14.66 36.22 -7.71
N THR A 527 -13.65 35.87 -8.50
CA THR A 527 -12.43 36.69 -8.59
C THR A 527 -12.80 38.01 -9.29
N LEU A 528 -12.78 39.12 -8.54
CA LEU A 528 -12.86 40.48 -9.05
C LEU A 528 -11.66 40.85 -9.92
#